data_AF-A0A1C5FM94-F1
#
_entry.id   AF-A0A1C5FM94-F1
#
_cell.length_a   1.000
_cell.length_b   1.000
_cell.length_c   1.000
_cell.angle_alpha   90.00
_cell.angle_beta   90.00
_cell.angle_gamma   90.00
#
_symmetry.space_group_name_H-M   'P 1'
#
loop_
_entity.id
_entity.type
_entity.pdbx_description
1 polymer ?
#
loop_
_entity_poly.entity_id
_entity_poly.type
_entity_poly.pdbx_seq_one_letter_code
_entity_poly.pdbx_strand_id
1 'polypeptide(L)' 'MSETPDPEVVELATRIFDLARRGEAEALAAYVDAGVPANLTNDRGDSLLMLAAYHGHAPAVAALLERGAD' A
#
# COMPACT_ATOMS: atom_id res chain seq x y z
N MET A 1 -19.39 6.82 17.93
CA MET A 1 -18.55 5.67 18.31
C MET A 1 -17.25 5.85 17.57
N SER A 2 -16.18 6.25 18.27
CA SER A 2 -14.85 6.35 17.65
C SER A 2 -14.20 4.99 17.86
N GLU A 3 -14.38 4.09 16.90
CA GLU A 3 -13.57 2.88 16.85
C GLU A 3 -12.16 3.35 16.45
N THR A 4 -11.29 3.51 17.45
CA THR A 4 -9.85 3.58 17.19
C THR A 4 -9.47 2.30 16.45
N PRO A 5 -8.82 2.39 15.28
CA PRO A 5 -8.43 1.21 14.53
C PRO A 5 -7.55 0.30 15.41
N ASP A 6 -7.76 -1.00 15.32
CA ASP A 6 -6.98 -1.98 16.07
C ASP A 6 -5.47 -1.75 15.84
N PRO A 7 -4.64 -1.81 16.90
CA PRO A 7 -3.21 -1.50 16.79
C PRO A 7 -2.49 -2.42 15.79
N GLU A 8 -2.96 -3.67 15.64
CA GLU A 8 -2.44 -4.62 14.65
C GLU A 8 -2.72 -4.17 13.20
N VAL A 9 -3.89 -3.57 12.95
CA VAL A 9 -4.25 -3.04 11.63
C VAL A 9 -3.39 -1.83 11.29
N VAL A 10 -3.11 -0.97 12.27
CA VAL A 10 -2.22 0.19 12.09
C VAL A 10 -0.78 -0.25 11.79
N GLU A 11 -0.28 -1.28 12.49
CA GLU A 11 1.06 -1.83 12.23
C GLU A 11 1.13 -2.46 10.83
N LEU A 12 0.11 -3.23 10.45
CA LEU A 12 0.02 -3.81 9.11
C LEU A 12 0.00 -2.72 8.02
N ALA A 13 -0.83 -1.69 8.17
CA ALA A 13 -0.89 -0.57 7.23
C ALA A 13 0.48 0.11 7.10
N THR A 14 1.12 0.40 8.24
CA THR A 14 2.47 0.98 8.29
C THR A 14 3.47 0.14 7.50
N ARG A 15 3.46 -1.17 7.71
CA ARG A 15 4.32 -2.12 6.99
C ARG A 15 4.06 -2.09 5.49
N ILE A 16 2.81 -2.07 5.05
CA ILE A 16 2.45 -2.05 3.62
C ILE A 16 2.92 -0.75 2.96
N PHE A 17 2.77 0.40 3.62
CA PHE A 17 3.32 1.66 3.10
C PHE A 17 4.85 1.62 2.97
N ASP A 18 5.55 0.97 3.89
CA ASP A 18 7.00 0.81 3.79
C ASP A 18 7.42 -0.10 2.63
N LEU A 19 6.65 -1.15 2.33
CA LEU A 19 6.86 -1.97 1.14
C LEU A 19 6.74 -1.15 -0.15
N ALA A 20 5.77 -0.24 -0.23
CA ALA A 20 5.62 0.69 -1.35
C ALA A 20 6.81 1.65 -1.49
N ARG A 21 7.31 2.20 -0.37
CA ARG A 21 8.50 3.06 -0.37
C ARG A 21 9.78 2.34 -0.77
N ARG A 22 9.88 1.04 -0.44
CA ARG A 22 11.03 0.19 -0.76
C ARG A 22 10.95 -0.43 -2.16
N GLY A 23 9.77 -0.45 -2.77
CA GLY A 23 9.55 -1.03 -4.09
C GLY A 23 9.38 -2.54 -4.08
N GLU A 24 8.95 -3.11 -2.96
CA GLU A 24 8.77 -4.55 -2.75
C GLU A 24 7.50 -5.05 -3.47
N ALA A 25 7.56 -5.12 -4.81
CA ALA A 25 6.42 -5.34 -5.68
C ALA A 25 5.68 -6.66 -5.42
N GLU A 26 6.40 -7.78 -5.26
CA GLU A 26 5.78 -9.08 -5.00
C GLU A 26 5.06 -9.12 -3.65
N ALA A 27 5.65 -8.51 -2.61
CA ALA A 27 5.03 -8.44 -1.30
C ALA A 27 3.78 -7.56 -1.34
N LEU A 28 3.86 -6.38 -1.96
CA LEU A 28 2.69 -5.49 -2.15
C LEU A 28 1.56 -6.20 -2.89
N ALA A 29 1.89 -6.87 -4.00
CA ALA A 29 0.96 -7.67 -4.78
C ALA A 29 0.25 -8.70 -3.91
N ALA A 30 1.00 -9.48 -3.12
CA ALA A 30 0.43 -10.50 -2.24
C ALA A 30 -0.53 -9.93 -1.19
N TYR A 31 -0.21 -8.76 -0.61
CA TYR A 31 -1.10 -8.10 0.36
C TYR A 31 -2.40 -7.61 -0.28
N VAL A 32 -2.31 -7.01 -1.47
CA VAL A 32 -3.49 -6.55 -2.21
C VAL A 32 -4.35 -7.74 -2.66
N ASP A 33 -3.73 -8.82 -3.12
CA ASP A 33 -4.42 -10.08 -3.45
C ASP A 33 -5.08 -10.73 -2.22
N ALA A 34 -4.53 -10.53 -1.03
CA ALA A 34 -5.10 -10.97 0.23
C ALA A 34 -6.26 -10.09 0.74
N GLY A 35 -6.61 -9.02 0.02
CA GLY A 35 -7.76 -8.16 0.31
C GLY A 35 -7.41 -6.78 0.88
N VAL A 36 -6.13 -6.41 0.92
CA VAL A 36 -5.76 -5.01 1.23
C VAL A 36 -6.24 -4.11 0.08
N PRO A 37 -6.86 -2.95 0.38
CA PRO A 37 -7.27 -2.02 -0.66
C PRO A 37 -6.05 -1.53 -1.46
N ALA A 38 -6.06 -1.71 -2.78
CA ALA A 38 -4.99 -1.20 -3.65
C ALA A 38 -4.83 0.34 -3.55
N ASN A 39 -5.95 1.03 -3.26
CA ASN A 39 -6.04 2.47 -3.03
C ASN A 39 -5.94 2.87 -1.55
N LEU A 40 -5.34 2.02 -0.71
CA LEU A 40 -5.10 2.37 0.69
C LEU A 40 -4.22 3.63 0.77
N THR A 41 -4.67 4.61 1.54
CA THR A 41 -3.98 5.89 1.76
C THR A 41 -3.53 6.04 3.21
N ASN A 42 -2.39 6.70 3.41
CA ASN A 42 -1.89 7.04 4.74
C ASN A 42 -2.57 8.31 5.28
N ASP A 43 -2.22 8.75 6.49
CA ASP A 43 -2.78 9.96 7.13
C ASP A 43 -2.52 11.26 6.33
N ARG A 44 -1.58 11.26 5.39
CA ARG A 44 -1.29 12.40 4.49
C ARG A 44 -2.07 12.33 3.18
N GLY A 45 -2.80 11.24 2.94
CA GLY A 45 -3.50 10.97 1.69
C GLY A 45 -2.63 10.32 0.61
N ASP A 46 -1.39 9.92 0.90
CA ASP A 46 -0.56 9.22 -0.10
C ASP A 46 -1.02 7.77 -0.23
N SER A 47 -1.30 7.32 -1.46
CA SER A 47 -1.64 5.93 -1.76
C SER A 47 -0.38 5.08 -1.92
N LEU A 48 -0.54 3.75 -1.89
CA LEU A 48 0.54 2.82 -2.21
C LEU A 48 1.16 3.13 -3.58
N LEU A 49 0.31 3.44 -4.56
CA LEU A 49 0.72 3.82 -5.92
C LEU A 49 1.53 5.11 -5.92
N MET A 50 1.08 6.14 -5.20
CA MET A 50 1.81 7.40 -5.08
C MET A 50 3.20 7.21 -4.48
N LEU A 51 3.33 6.41 -3.42
CA LEU A 51 4.62 6.15 -2.79
C LEU A 51 5.55 5.37 -3.72
N ALA A 52 5.06 4.31 -4.36
CA ALA A 52 5.85 3.54 -5.31
C ALA A 52 6.32 4.40 -6.50
N ALA A 53 5.43 5.23 -7.06
CA ALA A 53 5.74 6.12 -8.16
C ALA A 53 6.71 7.24 -7.77
N TYR A 54 6.51 7.87 -6.61
CA TYR A 54 7.38 8.93 -6.08
C TYR A 54 8.81 8.46 -5.90
N HIS A 55 9.00 7.21 -5.48
CA HIS A 55 10.32 6.59 -5.30
C HIS A 55 10.88 5.93 -6.57
N GLY A 56 10.16 5.94 -7.69
CA GLY A 56 10.62 5.41 -8.99
C GLY A 56 10.54 3.88 -9.12
N HIS A 57 9.74 3.21 -8.30
CA HIS A 57 9.63 1.75 -8.27
C HIS A 57 8.66 1.24 -9.32
N ALA A 58 9.08 1.26 -10.59
CA ALA A 58 8.25 0.84 -11.72
C ALA A 58 7.60 -0.56 -11.57
N PRO A 59 8.28 -1.61 -11.05
CA PRO A 59 7.66 -2.91 -10.83
C PRO A 59 6.50 -2.86 -9.81
N ALA A 60 6.66 -2.09 -8.72
CA ALA A 60 5.63 -1.95 -7.71
C ALA A 60 4.43 -1.14 -8.23
N VAL A 61 4.69 -0.08 -9.02
CA VAL A 61 3.66 0.68 -9.72
C VAL A 61 2.84 -0.23 -10.64
N ALA A 62 3.50 -1.01 -11.49
CA ALA A 62 2.83 -1.94 -12.39
C ALA A 62 1.97 -2.96 -11.62
N ALA A 63 2.52 -3.59 -10.59
CA ALA A 63 1.81 -4.59 -9.79
C ALA A 63 0.56 -4.03 -9.11
N LEU A 64 0.60 -2.77 -8.64
CA LEU A 64 -0.54 -2.09 -8.03
C LEU A 64 -1.60 -1.72 -9.08
N LEU A 65 -1.18 -1.19 -10.23
CA LEU A 65 -2.10 -0.85 -11.33
C LEU A 65 -2.83 -2.08 -11.89
N GLU A 66 -2.14 -3.22 -12.03
CA GLU A 66 -2.74 -4.49 -12.45
C GLU A 66 -3.84 -4.97 -11.49
N ARG A 67 -3.80 -4.53 -10.23
CA ARG A 67 -4.78 -4.84 -9.18
C ARG A 67 -5.83 -3.75 -8.99
N GLY A 68 -5.87 -2.77 -9.90
CA GLY A 68 -6.86 -1.71 -9.91
C GLY A 68 -6.54 -0.54 -8.99
N ALA A 69 -5.27 -0.32 -8.63
CA ALA A 69 -4.88 0.96 -8.02
C ALA A 69 -5.03 2.10 -9.04
N ASP A 70 -5.42 3.29 -8.58
CA ASP A 70 -5.53 4.53 -9.36
C ASP A 70 -4.99 5.80 -8.65
#